data_AF-A0A7V9GEC8-F1
#
_entry.id   AF-A0A7V9GEC8-F1
#
_cell.length_a   1.000
_cell.length_b   1.000
_cell.length_c   1.000
_cell.angle_alpha   90.00
_cell.angle_beta   90.00
_cell.angle_gamma   90.00
#
_symmetry.space_group_name_H-M   'P 1'
#
loop_
_entity.id
_entity.type
_entity.pdbx_description
1 polymer ?
#
loop_
_entity_poly.entity_id
_entity_poly.type
_entity_poly.pdbx_seq_one_letter_code
_entity_poly.pdbx_strand_id
1 'polypeptide(L)'
;MRPTEPLRRLTDDQVGAVVALLDATLPAEAHRLAVDPQWMDIARHGRRRYAGFLAGDGDDGGEAYAQLTRQGSSWAIELVRLPEVGEAVAIDLLRSALDVVADEGGGAVHWWVHQPTDGHVRVAEAAGFSPGRELRQLRRPLPVAETTELVVHPFEPGVDDEAWLALNNRAFATHPDQADWTLATLADRMAEPWFDAAGFLLHPDRTSGRLLGFCWTKVHPPSAADVDGMILGEIYVIGVDPDAGGRGLGRDLVLAGLDHLHRASAATHGMLYVDADNEGAVRLYDRLGFTIHHTDQAYQTVI
;
A
#
# COMPACT_ATOMS: atom_id res chain seq x y z
N MET A 1 7.75 6.42 30.50
CA MET A 1 7.97 7.71 29.82
C MET A 1 6.66 8.48 29.88
N ARG A 2 6.63 9.82 29.88
CA ARG A 2 5.34 10.55 29.80
C ARG A 2 4.78 10.39 28.37
N PRO A 3 3.45 10.37 28.16
CA PRO A 3 2.89 10.44 26.82
C PRO A 3 3.34 11.75 26.19
N THR A 4 3.88 11.67 24.97
CA THR A 4 4.22 12.86 24.21
C THR A 4 2.94 13.51 23.69
N GLU A 5 2.80 14.82 23.93
CA GLU A 5 1.64 15.56 23.47
C GLU A 5 1.48 15.42 21.95
N PRO A 6 0.24 15.27 21.44
CA PRO A 6 0.02 15.07 20.02
C PRO A 6 0.48 16.28 19.22
N LEU A 7 1.45 16.08 18.34
CA LEU A 7 1.98 17.10 17.44
C LEU A 7 1.06 17.22 16.23
N ARG A 8 0.34 18.34 16.10
CA ARG A 8 -0.54 18.60 14.95
C ARG A 8 0.21 18.99 13.68
N ARG A 9 1.51 19.25 13.79
CA ARG A 9 2.48 19.45 12.70
C ARG A 9 3.88 19.15 13.24
N LEU A 10 4.78 18.67 12.40
CA LEU A 10 6.21 18.56 12.72
C LEU A 10 6.98 19.81 12.28
N THR A 11 8.01 20.19 13.03
CA THR A 11 9.01 21.17 12.58
C THR A 11 9.97 20.56 11.56
N ASP A 12 10.74 21.38 10.85
CA ASP A 12 11.74 20.89 9.89
C ASP A 12 12.76 19.95 10.53
N ASP A 13 13.22 20.29 11.74
CA ASP A 13 14.16 19.48 12.52
C ASP A 13 13.54 18.13 12.91
N GLN A 14 12.27 18.15 13.37
CA GLN A 14 11.54 16.92 13.70
C GLN A 14 11.32 16.02 12.49
N VAL A 15 11.02 16.60 11.32
CA VAL A 15 10.94 15.81 10.08
C VAL A 15 12.30 15.21 9.74
N GLY A 16 13.38 15.99 9.86
CA GLY A 16 14.75 15.50 9.67
C GLY A 16 15.07 14.31 10.58
N ALA A 17 14.66 14.36 11.86
CA ALA A 17 14.82 13.27 12.80
C ALA A 17 14.00 12.02 12.43
N VAL A 18 12.75 12.18 12.01
CA VAL A 18 11.92 11.04 11.56
C VAL A 18 12.51 10.40 10.30
N VAL A 19 13.02 11.19 9.36
CA VAL A 19 13.72 10.67 8.16
C VAL A 19 14.95 9.87 8.58
N ALA A 20 15.80 10.41 9.45
CA ALA A 20 16.97 9.69 9.96
C ALA A 20 16.59 8.39 10.70
N LEU A 21 15.47 8.41 11.44
CA LEU A 21 14.93 7.22 12.10
C LEU A 21 14.46 6.17 11.10
N LEU A 22 13.77 6.57 10.04
CA LEU A 22 13.35 5.66 8.96
C LEU A 22 14.56 5.03 8.27
N ASP A 23 15.58 5.84 7.93
CA ASP A 23 16.83 5.38 7.32
C ASP A 23 17.60 4.39 8.21
N ALA A 24 17.54 4.56 9.54
CA ALA A 24 18.25 3.73 10.51
C ALA A 24 17.55 2.40 10.83
N THR A 25 16.23 2.31 10.62
CA THR A 25 15.41 1.20 11.14
C THR A 25 14.99 0.22 10.06
N LEU A 26 14.91 0.65 8.80
CA LEU A 26 14.24 -0.09 7.75
C LEU A 26 15.00 -0.01 6.42
N PRO A 27 14.99 -1.07 5.60
CA PRO A 27 15.26 -0.89 4.18
C PRO A 27 14.27 0.14 3.61
N ALA A 28 14.70 1.02 2.70
CA ALA A 28 13.89 2.10 2.14
C ALA A 28 12.51 1.66 1.56
N GLU A 29 12.35 0.37 1.25
CA GLU A 29 11.11 -0.24 0.73
C GLU A 29 10.11 -0.69 1.81
N ALA A 30 10.51 -0.77 3.08
CA ALA A 30 9.81 -1.55 4.10
C ALA A 30 8.77 -0.75 4.92
N HIS A 31 8.78 0.58 4.88
CA HIS A 31 7.80 1.38 5.62
C HIS A 31 6.89 2.15 4.67
N ARG A 32 5.59 2.18 4.94
CA ARG A 32 4.66 3.07 4.23
C ARG A 32 5.04 4.54 4.37
N LEU A 33 5.58 4.95 5.53
CA LEU A 33 6.21 6.27 5.71
C LEU A 33 7.56 6.43 4.99
N ALA A 34 8.11 5.44 4.31
CA ALA A 34 9.31 5.63 3.48
C ALA A 34 8.93 5.72 1.99
N VAL A 35 7.86 5.01 1.59
CA VAL A 35 7.45 4.88 0.19
C VAL A 35 6.31 5.79 -0.26
N ASP A 36 5.56 6.41 0.66
CA ASP A 36 4.48 7.36 0.31
C ASP A 36 4.97 8.82 0.45
N PRO A 37 5.40 9.50 -0.63
CA PRO A 37 5.89 10.88 -0.54
C PRO A 37 4.88 11.87 0.08
N GLN A 38 3.59 11.50 0.15
CA GLN A 38 2.55 12.33 0.77
C GLN A 38 2.64 12.34 2.31
N TRP A 39 3.31 11.37 2.96
CA TRP A 39 3.43 11.37 4.43
C TRP A 39 4.18 12.62 4.92
N MET A 40 5.25 13.03 4.22
CA MET A 40 6.03 14.23 4.58
C MET A 40 5.20 15.50 4.42
N ASP A 41 4.39 15.58 3.35
CA ASP A 41 3.48 16.70 3.13
C ASP A 41 2.42 16.78 4.24
N ILE A 42 1.85 15.64 4.63
CA ILE A 42 0.88 15.52 5.72
C ILE A 42 1.50 15.95 7.05
N ALA A 43 2.70 15.46 7.35
CA ALA A 43 3.41 15.74 8.60
C ALA A 43 3.86 17.20 8.73
N ARG A 44 4.32 17.81 7.62
CA ARG A 44 4.79 19.21 7.57
C ARG A 44 3.65 20.21 7.61
N HIS A 45 2.60 19.98 6.83
CA HIS A 45 1.53 20.96 6.67
C HIS A 45 0.38 20.79 7.66
N GLY A 46 0.34 19.68 8.42
CA GLY A 46 -0.68 19.43 9.43
C GLY A 46 -2.07 19.43 8.80
N ARG A 47 -2.42 18.37 8.07
CA ARG A 47 -3.78 18.26 7.52
C ARG A 47 -4.81 18.07 8.65
N ARG A 48 -6.08 18.42 8.41
CA ARG A 48 -7.16 18.11 9.37
C ARG A 48 -7.11 16.61 9.71
N ARG A 49 -7.08 16.29 11.00
CA ARG A 49 -7.13 14.91 11.54
C ARG A 49 -5.83 14.11 11.32
N TYR A 50 -4.72 14.80 11.56
CA TYR A 50 -3.37 14.25 11.75
C TYR A 50 -2.93 14.43 13.21
N ALA A 51 -2.13 13.49 13.72
CA ALA A 51 -1.33 13.66 14.93
C ALA A 51 -0.02 12.85 14.82
N GLY A 52 1.11 13.51 15.08
CA GLY A 52 2.42 12.87 15.21
C GLY A 52 2.83 12.76 16.67
N PHE A 53 3.61 11.74 16.99
CA PHE A 53 4.11 11.46 18.34
C PHE A 53 5.59 11.08 18.24
N LEU A 54 6.46 11.81 18.92
CA LEU A 54 7.88 11.47 19.03
C LEU A 54 8.16 10.89 20.41
N ALA A 55 9.16 10.04 20.56
CA ALA A 55 9.56 9.48 21.84
C ALA A 55 11.08 9.26 21.86
N GLY A 56 11.77 9.77 22.89
CA GLY A 56 13.23 9.65 23.05
C GLY A 56 13.78 10.63 24.08
N ASP A 57 15.02 10.42 24.52
CA ASP A 57 15.71 11.31 25.45
C ASP A 57 16.41 12.46 24.68
N GLY A 58 15.66 13.53 24.38
CA GLY A 58 16.20 14.76 23.76
C GLY A 58 15.14 15.67 23.14
N ASP A 59 15.46 16.96 22.97
CA ASP A 59 14.57 17.96 22.38
C ASP A 59 14.49 17.85 20.83
N ASP A 60 15.45 17.17 20.19
CA ASP A 60 15.72 17.28 18.74
C ASP A 60 15.43 16.02 17.90
N GLY A 61 14.89 14.93 18.46
CA GLY A 61 14.57 13.76 17.65
C GLY A 61 14.29 12.49 18.44
N GLY A 62 13.11 11.90 18.20
CA GLY A 62 12.69 10.70 18.88
C GLY A 62 13.42 9.45 18.37
N GLU A 63 13.80 8.58 19.30
CA GLU A 63 14.22 7.19 19.07
C GLU A 63 13.03 6.32 18.58
N ALA A 64 11.80 6.84 18.68
CA ALA A 64 10.59 6.29 18.09
C ALA A 64 9.64 7.40 17.61
N TYR A 65 8.84 7.07 16.60
CA TYR A 65 7.83 7.94 16.02
C TYR A 65 6.56 7.15 15.70
N ALA A 66 5.40 7.74 15.99
CA ALA A 66 4.12 7.26 15.52
C ALA A 66 3.35 8.39 14.83
N GLN A 67 2.60 8.04 13.80
CA GLN A 67 1.75 8.94 13.04
C GLN A 67 0.34 8.37 12.96
N LEU A 68 -0.64 9.19 13.35
CA LEU A 68 -2.07 8.93 13.19
C LEU A 68 -2.60 9.77 12.03
N THR A 69 -3.28 9.14 11.08
CA THR A 69 -3.97 9.82 9.96
C THR A 69 -5.38 9.28 9.79
N ARG A 70 -6.33 10.14 9.42
CA ARG A 70 -7.68 9.69 9.07
C ARG A 70 -7.76 9.31 7.59
N GLN A 71 -8.29 8.11 7.32
CA GLN A 71 -8.52 7.57 5.99
C GLN A 71 -10.00 7.21 5.82
N GLY A 72 -10.76 8.12 5.18
CA GLY A 72 -12.22 7.98 5.04
C GLY A 72 -12.91 7.92 6.40
N SER A 73 -13.56 6.79 6.70
CA SER A 73 -14.24 6.50 7.97
C SER A 73 -13.34 5.86 9.02
N SER A 74 -12.09 5.51 8.69
CA SER A 74 -11.14 4.82 9.57
C SER A 74 -9.91 5.67 9.90
N TRP A 75 -9.09 5.17 10.82
CA TRP A 75 -7.82 5.76 11.23
C TRP A 75 -6.68 4.80 10.95
N ALA A 76 -5.57 5.33 10.46
CA ALA A 76 -4.34 4.61 10.18
C ALA A 76 -3.24 5.08 11.13
N ILE A 77 -2.55 4.12 11.75
CA ILE A 77 -1.34 4.34 12.52
C ILE A 77 -0.16 3.73 11.77
N GLU A 78 0.90 4.51 11.66
CA GLU A 78 2.22 4.08 11.22
C GLU A 78 3.20 4.30 12.39
N LEU A 79 4.04 3.33 12.71
CA LEU A 79 4.94 3.40 13.86
C LEU A 79 6.31 2.83 13.52
N VAL A 80 7.34 3.61 13.78
CA VAL A 80 8.74 3.22 13.62
C VAL A 80 9.50 3.48 14.92
N ARG A 81 10.45 2.60 15.25
CA ARG A 81 11.32 2.73 16.43
C ARG A 81 12.70 2.16 16.17
N LEU A 82 13.71 2.71 16.83
CA LEU A 82 15.03 2.09 16.87
C LEU A 82 14.96 0.68 17.50
N PRO A 83 15.78 -0.29 17.03
CA PRO A 83 15.76 -1.65 17.55
C PRO A 83 15.95 -1.76 19.07
N GLU A 84 16.81 -0.91 19.64
CA GLU A 84 17.16 -0.80 21.06
C GLU A 84 16.05 -0.21 21.94
N VAL A 85 15.09 0.49 21.35
CA VAL A 85 13.96 1.07 22.09
C VAL A 85 12.98 -0.03 22.47
N GLY A 86 12.72 -0.18 23.77
CA GLY A 86 11.86 -1.25 24.28
C GLY A 86 10.40 -1.17 23.79
N GLU A 87 9.74 -2.33 23.75
CA GLU A 87 8.32 -2.50 23.35
C GLU A 87 7.36 -1.57 24.12
N ALA A 88 7.68 -1.22 25.37
CA ALA A 88 6.87 -0.31 26.20
C ALA A 88 6.66 1.06 25.55
N VAL A 89 7.66 1.60 24.85
CA VAL A 89 7.53 2.90 24.16
C VAL A 89 6.54 2.81 23.00
N ALA A 90 6.58 1.72 22.23
CA ALA A 90 5.63 1.50 21.14
C ALA A 90 4.19 1.37 21.68
N ILE A 91 4.00 0.66 22.80
CA ILE A 91 2.70 0.53 23.46
C ILE A 91 2.17 1.90 23.91
N ASP A 92 3.02 2.74 24.51
CA ASP A 92 2.64 4.08 24.97
C ASP A 92 2.27 5.01 23.80
N LEU A 93 3.03 4.95 22.69
CA LEU A 93 2.73 5.70 21.46
C LEU A 93 1.40 5.28 20.83
N LEU A 94 1.15 3.96 20.72
CA LEU A 94 -0.11 3.45 20.20
C LEU A 94 -1.30 3.90 21.05
N ARG A 95 -1.20 3.79 22.38
CA ARG A 95 -2.26 4.27 23.28
C ARG A 95 -2.51 5.77 23.18
N SER A 96 -1.44 6.57 23.07
CA SER A 96 -1.55 8.01 22.89
C SER A 96 -2.29 8.35 21.58
N ALA A 97 -2.06 7.59 20.51
CA ALA A 97 -2.81 7.73 19.27
C ALA A 97 -4.29 7.34 19.43
N LEU A 98 -4.59 6.26 20.17
CA LEU A 98 -5.97 5.86 20.46
C LEU A 98 -6.73 6.90 21.30
N ASP A 99 -6.08 7.56 22.25
CA ASP A 99 -6.68 8.65 23.02
C ASP A 99 -7.11 9.81 22.10
N VAL A 100 -6.29 10.17 21.12
CA VAL A 100 -6.67 11.17 20.09
C VAL A 100 -7.86 10.72 19.26
N VAL A 101 -7.93 9.43 18.89
CA VAL A 101 -9.09 8.89 18.17
C VAL A 101 -10.36 9.00 19.02
N ALA A 102 -10.30 8.67 20.31
CA ALA A 102 -11.43 8.78 21.23
C ALA A 102 -11.93 10.23 21.33
N ASP A 103 -11.01 11.17 21.52
CA ASP A 103 -11.31 12.60 21.60
C ASP A 103 -11.91 13.16 20.28
N GLU A 104 -11.57 12.56 19.14
CA GLU A 104 -12.08 12.94 17.82
C GLU A 104 -13.36 12.20 17.39
N GLY A 105 -13.98 11.45 18.30
CA GLY A 105 -15.28 10.80 18.12
C GLY A 105 -15.24 9.31 17.78
N GLY A 106 -14.09 8.66 17.97
CA GLY A 106 -13.93 7.22 17.80
C GLY A 106 -13.77 6.76 16.35
N GLY A 107 -13.81 5.45 16.16
CA GLY A 107 -13.78 4.78 14.86
C GLY A 107 -12.88 3.54 14.82
N ALA A 108 -12.91 2.85 13.69
CA ALA A 108 -11.98 1.77 13.41
C ALA A 108 -10.56 2.32 13.23
N VAL A 109 -9.59 1.69 13.89
CA VAL A 109 -8.18 2.04 13.83
C VAL A 109 -7.39 0.84 13.35
N HIS A 110 -6.48 1.05 12.40
CA HIS A 110 -5.56 0.04 11.92
C HIS A 110 -4.12 0.49 12.07
N TRP A 111 -3.24 -0.42 12.49
CA TRP A 111 -1.79 -0.24 12.55
C TRP A 111 -1.14 -1.27 11.62
N TRP A 112 -0.53 -0.79 10.54
CA TRP A 112 0.16 -1.67 9.59
C TRP A 112 1.60 -1.92 10.05
N VAL A 113 2.00 -3.18 10.02
CA VAL A 113 3.34 -3.65 10.36
C VAL A 113 3.88 -4.44 9.19
N HIS A 114 5.00 -3.98 8.64
CA HIS A 114 5.76 -4.72 7.66
C HIS A 114 6.50 -5.88 8.32
N GLN A 115 6.43 -7.08 7.72
CA GLN A 115 7.11 -8.29 8.23
C GLN A 115 6.98 -8.44 9.76
N PRO A 116 5.76 -8.65 10.29
CA PRO A 116 5.52 -8.65 11.72
C PRO A 116 6.34 -9.74 12.43
N THR A 117 6.67 -9.48 13.69
CA THR A 117 7.43 -10.38 14.56
C THR A 117 6.62 -10.66 15.81
N ASP A 118 7.02 -11.64 16.62
CA ASP A 118 6.37 -11.91 17.91
C ASP A 118 6.35 -10.68 18.84
N GLY A 119 7.33 -9.76 18.69
CA GLY A 119 7.33 -8.49 19.41
C GLY A 119 6.22 -7.56 18.97
N HIS A 120 5.95 -7.47 17.66
CA HIS A 120 4.83 -6.70 17.14
C HIS A 120 3.48 -7.25 17.62
N VAL A 121 3.34 -8.59 17.69
CA VAL A 121 2.14 -9.22 18.25
C VAL A 121 1.93 -8.84 19.72
N ARG A 122 2.98 -8.94 20.55
CA ARG A 122 2.90 -8.53 21.97
C ARG A 122 2.55 -7.06 22.15
N VAL A 123 3.16 -6.18 21.35
CA VAL A 123 2.88 -4.74 21.37
C VAL A 123 1.42 -4.48 20.99
N ALA A 124 0.92 -5.11 19.92
CA ALA A 124 -0.47 -4.99 19.48
C ALA A 124 -1.44 -5.40 20.59
N GLU A 125 -1.27 -6.60 21.16
CA GLU A 125 -2.12 -7.13 22.23
C GLU A 125 -2.10 -6.22 23.46
N ALA A 126 -0.92 -5.78 23.90
CA ALA A 126 -0.78 -4.91 25.06
C ALA A 126 -1.40 -3.51 24.83
N ALA A 127 -1.40 -3.02 23.59
CA ALA A 127 -2.05 -1.76 23.21
C ALA A 127 -3.56 -1.90 22.93
N GLY A 128 -4.13 -3.11 23.00
CA GLY A 128 -5.56 -3.34 22.78
C GLY A 128 -5.96 -3.53 21.31
N PHE A 129 -5.00 -3.88 20.45
CA PHE A 129 -5.24 -4.29 19.07
C PHE A 129 -5.38 -5.81 18.96
N SER A 130 -5.99 -6.24 17.86
CA SER A 130 -6.12 -7.64 17.46
C SER A 130 -5.65 -7.82 16.01
N PRO A 131 -5.22 -9.02 15.59
CA PRO A 131 -4.91 -9.26 14.18
C PRO A 131 -6.12 -8.95 13.27
N GLY A 132 -5.87 -8.19 12.22
CA GLY A 132 -6.82 -7.89 11.15
C GLY A 132 -6.36 -8.47 9.82
N ARG A 133 -6.29 -7.63 8.79
CA ARG A 133 -5.90 -8.04 7.44
C ARG A 133 -4.44 -8.44 7.37
N GLU A 134 -4.17 -9.51 6.63
CA GLU A 134 -2.84 -9.95 6.26
C GLU A 134 -2.65 -9.65 4.76
N LEU A 135 -1.62 -8.88 4.41
CA LEU A 135 -1.32 -8.50 3.04
C LEU A 135 -0.02 -9.19 2.61
N ARG A 136 -0.09 -9.98 1.53
CA ARG A 136 1.06 -10.73 1.02
C ARG A 136 1.63 -10.04 -0.20
N GLN A 137 2.92 -9.72 -0.15
CA GLN A 137 3.66 -9.37 -1.36
C GLN A 137 4.12 -10.66 -2.04
N LEU A 138 3.71 -10.86 -3.28
CA LEU A 138 4.16 -11.97 -4.10
C LEU A 138 5.12 -11.48 -5.18
N ARG A 139 6.14 -12.28 -5.52
CA ARG A 139 7.09 -11.99 -6.62
C ARG A 139 7.25 -13.21 -7.53
N ARG A 140 7.61 -12.98 -8.80
CA ARG A 140 8.06 -13.99 -9.77
C ARG A 140 9.10 -13.41 -10.74
N PRO A 141 10.13 -14.18 -11.16
CA PRO A 141 11.05 -13.75 -12.22
C PRO A 141 10.38 -13.53 -13.58
N LEU A 142 10.92 -12.60 -14.37
CA LEU A 142 10.55 -12.28 -15.74
C LEU A 142 11.72 -12.53 -16.71
N PRO A 143 11.44 -12.87 -18.00
CA PRO A 143 10.12 -13.06 -18.59
C PRO A 143 9.45 -14.36 -18.13
N VAL A 144 8.11 -14.39 -18.18
CA VAL A 144 7.34 -15.63 -18.07
C VAL A 144 7.27 -16.35 -19.41
N ALA A 145 7.13 -17.68 -19.41
CA ALA A 145 7.04 -18.46 -20.65
C ALA A 145 5.61 -18.52 -21.20
N GLU A 146 4.62 -18.36 -20.31
CA GLU A 146 3.21 -18.35 -20.64
C GLU A 146 2.83 -17.08 -21.39
N THR A 147 2.11 -17.23 -22.50
CA THR A 147 1.60 -16.10 -23.29
C THR A 147 0.08 -15.99 -23.21
N THR A 148 -0.43 -14.86 -23.69
CA THR A 148 -1.85 -14.57 -23.82
C THR A 148 -2.12 -13.87 -25.15
N GLU A 149 -3.26 -14.18 -25.76
CA GLU A 149 -3.78 -13.50 -26.97
C GLU A 149 -4.83 -12.44 -26.60
N LEU A 150 -4.90 -12.06 -25.32
CA LEU A 150 -5.83 -11.05 -24.83
C LEU A 150 -5.55 -9.73 -25.52
N VAL A 151 -6.55 -9.21 -26.21
CA VAL A 151 -6.47 -7.90 -26.86
C VAL A 151 -6.65 -6.83 -25.80
N VAL A 152 -5.62 -6.02 -25.59
CA VAL A 152 -5.65 -4.86 -24.68
C VAL A 152 -5.23 -3.61 -25.44
N HIS A 153 -5.64 -2.45 -24.93
CA HIS A 153 -5.09 -1.16 -25.33
C HIS A 153 -4.61 -0.37 -24.11
N PRO A 154 -3.66 0.57 -24.28
CA PRO A 154 -3.32 1.53 -23.24
C PRO A 154 -4.53 2.38 -22.85
N PHE A 155 -4.59 2.75 -21.58
CA PHE A 155 -5.52 3.75 -21.05
C PHE A 155 -5.27 5.11 -21.72
N GLU A 156 -6.33 5.77 -22.14
CA GLU A 156 -6.29 7.13 -22.69
C GLU A 156 -6.90 8.13 -21.70
N PRO A 157 -6.08 8.95 -21.01
CA PRO A 157 -6.58 9.94 -20.06
C PRO A 157 -7.56 10.93 -20.69
N GLY A 158 -8.67 11.17 -20.00
CA GLY A 158 -9.78 12.00 -20.46
C GLY A 158 -10.77 11.29 -21.40
N VAL A 159 -10.45 10.09 -21.88
CA VAL A 159 -11.33 9.26 -22.72
C VAL A 159 -11.83 8.05 -21.94
N ASP A 160 -10.92 7.33 -21.28
CA ASP A 160 -11.25 6.07 -20.58
C ASP A 160 -11.63 6.25 -19.11
N ASP A 161 -11.41 7.44 -18.52
CA ASP A 161 -11.52 7.73 -17.08
C ASP A 161 -12.84 7.23 -16.47
N GLU A 162 -13.98 7.64 -17.03
CA GLU A 162 -15.30 7.29 -16.48
C GLU A 162 -15.62 5.80 -16.66
N ALA A 163 -15.27 5.23 -17.82
CA ALA A 163 -15.49 3.82 -18.12
C ALA A 163 -14.66 2.92 -17.20
N TRP A 164 -13.40 3.29 -16.96
CA TRP A 164 -12.52 2.60 -16.04
C TRP A 164 -13.00 2.74 -14.60
N LEU A 165 -13.38 3.95 -14.14
CA LEU A 165 -13.91 4.15 -12.78
C LEU A 165 -15.15 3.31 -12.51
N ALA A 166 -16.07 3.23 -13.49
CA ALA A 166 -17.26 2.39 -13.39
C ALA A 166 -16.89 0.90 -13.23
N LEU A 167 -15.88 0.42 -13.98
CA LEU A 167 -15.38 -0.94 -13.85
C LEU A 167 -14.66 -1.17 -12.51
N ASN A 168 -13.76 -0.28 -12.10
CA ASN A 168 -13.02 -0.37 -10.85
C ASN A 168 -13.97 -0.49 -9.66
N ASN A 169 -14.94 0.43 -9.56
CA ASN A 169 -15.87 0.44 -8.42
C ASN A 169 -16.81 -0.78 -8.41
N ARG A 170 -17.05 -1.42 -9.57
CA ARG A 170 -17.76 -2.72 -9.63
C ARG A 170 -16.87 -3.88 -9.19
N ALA A 171 -15.64 -3.94 -9.70
CA ALA A 171 -14.68 -5.01 -9.38
C ALA A 171 -14.29 -5.02 -7.89
N PHE A 172 -14.26 -3.84 -7.27
CA PHE A 172 -13.81 -3.61 -5.89
C PHE A 172 -14.93 -3.13 -4.95
N ALA A 173 -16.21 -3.37 -5.27
CA ALA A 173 -17.36 -2.78 -4.56
C ALA A 173 -17.36 -2.97 -3.03
N THR A 174 -16.70 -4.00 -2.51
CA THR A 174 -16.57 -4.29 -1.07
C THR A 174 -15.16 -4.12 -0.53
N HIS A 175 -14.22 -3.63 -1.34
CA HIS A 175 -12.81 -3.51 -0.96
C HIS A 175 -12.57 -2.21 -0.17
N PRO A 176 -11.95 -2.26 1.02
CA PRO A 176 -11.80 -1.08 1.88
C PRO A 176 -10.99 0.05 1.22
N ASP A 177 -9.96 -0.28 0.44
CA ASP A 177 -9.02 0.72 -0.09
C ASP A 177 -9.24 1.07 -1.59
N GLN A 178 -10.02 0.26 -2.32
CA GLN A 178 -10.14 0.32 -3.79
C GLN A 178 -11.58 0.53 -4.27
N ALA A 179 -12.55 0.50 -3.36
CA ALA A 179 -13.91 0.93 -3.63
C ALA A 179 -13.99 2.46 -3.75
N ASP A 180 -15.08 2.95 -4.35
CA ASP A 180 -15.48 4.36 -4.35
C ASP A 180 -14.42 5.35 -4.87
N TRP A 181 -13.56 4.91 -5.79
CA TRP A 181 -12.65 5.82 -6.47
C TRP A 181 -13.44 6.85 -7.27
N THR A 182 -12.93 8.07 -7.27
CA THR A 182 -13.50 9.22 -7.98
C THR A 182 -12.53 9.71 -9.06
N LEU A 183 -12.99 10.61 -9.94
CA LEU A 183 -12.11 11.30 -10.88
C LEU A 183 -10.96 12.04 -10.18
N ALA A 184 -11.20 12.60 -8.98
CA ALA A 184 -10.16 13.24 -8.21
C ALA A 184 -9.12 12.22 -7.72
N THR A 185 -9.55 11.07 -7.20
CA THR A 185 -8.66 9.98 -6.79
C THR A 185 -7.81 9.49 -7.95
N LEU A 186 -8.42 9.27 -9.12
CA LEU A 186 -7.70 8.87 -10.33
C LEU A 186 -6.70 9.95 -10.77
N ALA A 187 -7.11 11.23 -10.80
CA ALA A 187 -6.23 12.34 -11.16
C ALA A 187 -5.02 12.44 -10.21
N ASP A 188 -5.21 12.25 -8.91
CA ASP A 188 -4.12 12.22 -7.93
C ASP A 188 -3.12 11.09 -8.26
N ARG A 189 -3.60 9.89 -8.61
CA ARG A 189 -2.71 8.77 -8.98
C ARG A 189 -2.01 9.00 -10.32
N MET A 190 -2.68 9.62 -11.30
CA MET A 190 -2.07 9.96 -12.59
C MET A 190 -1.02 11.07 -12.49
N ALA A 191 -1.06 11.89 -11.43
CA ALA A 191 -0.08 12.93 -11.18
C ALA A 191 1.23 12.39 -10.54
N GLU A 192 1.24 11.13 -10.10
CA GLU A 192 2.41 10.52 -9.50
C GLU A 192 3.53 10.31 -10.54
N PRO A 193 4.82 10.49 -10.18
CA PRO A 193 5.93 10.38 -11.13
C PRO A 193 6.10 9.01 -11.79
N TRP A 194 5.55 7.96 -11.19
CA TRP A 194 5.61 6.59 -11.71
C TRP A 194 4.49 6.30 -12.72
N PHE A 195 3.51 7.18 -12.88
CA PHE A 195 2.38 6.95 -13.77
C PHE A 195 2.83 6.84 -15.23
N ASP A 196 2.45 5.73 -15.87
CA ASP A 196 2.60 5.53 -17.30
C ASP A 196 1.30 4.96 -17.87
N ALA A 197 0.65 5.73 -18.74
CA ALA A 197 -0.59 5.32 -19.42
C ALA A 197 -0.37 4.09 -20.32
N ALA A 198 0.85 3.91 -20.87
CA ALA A 198 1.18 2.73 -21.67
C ALA A 198 1.13 1.43 -20.85
N GLY A 199 1.44 1.51 -19.55
CA GLY A 199 1.39 0.41 -18.60
C GLY A 199 0.02 0.16 -17.98
N PHE A 200 -0.99 0.95 -18.35
CA PHE A 200 -2.34 0.82 -17.85
C PHE A 200 -3.23 0.15 -18.90
N LEU A 201 -3.28 -1.17 -18.87
CA LEU A 201 -3.85 -1.99 -19.94
C LEU A 201 -5.34 -2.23 -19.72
N LEU A 202 -6.16 -1.86 -20.71
CA LEU A 202 -7.61 -2.03 -20.69
C LEU A 202 -8.06 -3.12 -21.65
N HIS A 203 -9.01 -3.95 -21.21
CA HIS A 203 -9.64 -4.98 -22.04
C HIS A 203 -11.12 -4.68 -22.27
N PRO A 204 -11.51 -4.24 -23.48
CA PRO A 204 -12.91 -4.05 -23.86
C PRO A 204 -13.57 -5.34 -24.35
N ASP A 205 -14.87 -5.45 -24.12
CA ASP A 205 -15.74 -6.42 -24.78
C ASP A 205 -15.80 -6.14 -26.28
N ARG A 206 -15.58 -7.17 -27.10
CA ARG A 206 -15.50 -7.01 -28.56
C ARG A 206 -16.81 -6.57 -29.20
N THR A 207 -17.97 -6.83 -28.57
CA THR A 207 -19.28 -6.55 -29.16
C THR A 207 -19.85 -5.23 -28.67
N SER A 208 -19.82 -5.00 -27.36
CA SER A 208 -20.40 -3.83 -26.71
C SER A 208 -19.42 -2.67 -26.53
N GLY A 209 -18.11 -2.92 -26.61
CA GLY A 209 -17.07 -1.94 -26.29
C GLY A 209 -16.93 -1.65 -24.78
N ARG A 210 -17.75 -2.27 -23.93
CA ARG A 210 -17.68 -2.10 -22.47
C ARG A 210 -16.39 -2.70 -21.92
N LEU A 211 -15.70 -2.02 -21.02
CA LEU A 211 -14.54 -2.59 -20.33
C LEU A 211 -14.95 -3.81 -19.48
N LEU A 212 -14.24 -4.92 -19.66
CA LEU A 212 -14.44 -6.17 -18.92
C LEU A 212 -13.33 -6.43 -17.90
N GLY A 213 -12.19 -5.79 -18.06
CA GLY A 213 -11.07 -5.92 -17.12
C GLY A 213 -9.94 -4.98 -17.47
N PHE A 214 -9.01 -4.84 -16.54
CA PHE A 214 -7.82 -4.02 -16.71
C PHE A 214 -6.65 -4.56 -15.88
N CYS A 215 -5.44 -4.21 -16.27
CA CYS A 215 -4.21 -4.42 -15.52
C CYS A 215 -3.38 -3.13 -15.55
N TRP A 216 -3.38 -2.40 -14.44
CA TRP A 216 -2.54 -1.23 -14.25
C TRP A 216 -1.21 -1.65 -13.66
N THR A 217 -0.12 -1.37 -14.39
CA THR A 217 1.24 -1.69 -13.97
C THR A 217 1.99 -0.47 -13.47
N LYS A 218 3.01 -0.71 -12.64
CA LYS A 218 3.91 0.31 -12.08
C LYS A 218 5.33 -0.21 -12.11
N VAL A 219 6.31 0.64 -12.44
CA VAL A 219 7.73 0.30 -12.34
C VAL A 219 8.33 1.01 -11.15
N HIS A 220 9.01 0.26 -10.28
CA HIS A 220 9.69 0.83 -9.14
C HIS A 220 11.06 1.37 -9.54
N PRO A 221 11.48 2.52 -8.99
CA PRO A 221 12.86 2.95 -9.13
C PRO A 221 13.81 1.92 -8.49
N PRO A 222 15.06 1.82 -8.95
CA PRO A 222 16.04 0.95 -8.31
C PRO A 222 16.18 1.29 -6.83
N SER A 223 16.16 0.26 -5.98
CA SER A 223 16.35 0.40 -4.55
C SER A 223 17.59 -0.36 -4.07
N ALA A 224 18.15 0.09 -2.94
CA ALA A 224 19.33 -0.52 -2.33
C ALA A 224 19.03 -1.89 -1.67
N ALA A 225 17.76 -2.21 -1.43
CA ALA A 225 17.36 -3.51 -0.84
C ALA A 225 17.08 -4.59 -1.90
N ASP A 226 16.94 -4.19 -3.16
CA ASP A 226 16.82 -5.12 -4.27
C ASP A 226 18.17 -5.82 -4.57
N VAL A 227 18.10 -7.05 -5.07
CA VAL A 227 19.29 -7.79 -5.53
C VAL A 227 19.93 -6.99 -6.68
N ASP A 228 21.26 -6.89 -6.70
CA ASP A 228 22.02 -6.10 -7.68
C ASP A 228 21.49 -6.29 -9.12
N GLY A 229 21.07 -5.19 -9.74
CA GLY A 229 20.51 -5.16 -11.09
C GLY A 229 19.04 -5.60 -11.24
N MET A 230 18.32 -5.88 -10.15
CA MET A 230 16.89 -6.18 -10.21
C MET A 230 16.09 -4.93 -10.59
N ILE A 231 15.27 -5.06 -11.62
CA ILE A 231 14.24 -4.08 -11.99
C ILE A 231 12.89 -4.70 -11.62
N LEU A 232 12.18 -4.05 -10.69
CA LEU A 232 10.93 -4.53 -10.12
C LEU A 232 9.73 -3.84 -10.79
N GLY A 233 8.90 -4.63 -11.47
CA GLY A 233 7.61 -4.22 -11.99
C GLY A 233 6.47 -4.73 -11.12
N GLU A 234 5.45 -3.93 -10.90
CA GLU A 234 4.28 -4.23 -10.08
C GLU A 234 3.01 -4.30 -10.93
N ILE A 235 2.16 -5.30 -10.67
CA ILE A 235 0.74 -5.25 -11.01
C ILE A 235 0.07 -4.43 -9.91
N TYR A 236 -0.06 -3.14 -10.15
CA TYR A 236 -0.48 -2.14 -9.15
C TYR A 236 -1.96 -2.27 -8.83
N VAL A 237 -2.82 -2.32 -9.86
CA VAL A 237 -4.24 -2.62 -9.71
C VAL A 237 -4.71 -3.50 -10.85
N ILE A 238 -5.39 -4.59 -10.52
CA ILE A 238 -5.97 -5.51 -11.50
C ILE A 238 -7.43 -5.79 -11.16
N GLY A 239 -8.31 -5.55 -12.12
CA GLY A 239 -9.76 -5.69 -11.92
C GLY A 239 -10.40 -6.44 -13.07
N VAL A 240 -11.42 -7.24 -12.74
CA VAL A 240 -12.28 -7.92 -13.70
C VAL A 240 -13.72 -7.60 -13.35
N ASP A 241 -14.54 -7.29 -14.34
CA ASP A 241 -15.97 -7.08 -14.13
C ASP A 241 -16.57 -8.36 -13.51
N PRO A 242 -17.35 -8.26 -12.42
CA PRO A 242 -17.91 -9.43 -11.75
C PRO A 242 -18.77 -10.30 -12.69
N ASP A 243 -19.38 -9.72 -13.73
CA ASP A 243 -20.19 -10.45 -14.73
C ASP A 243 -19.32 -11.15 -15.80
N ALA A 244 -18.02 -10.87 -15.83
CA ALA A 244 -17.03 -11.47 -16.73
C ALA A 244 -16.10 -12.50 -16.04
N GLY A 245 -16.33 -12.76 -14.74
CA GLY A 245 -15.54 -13.70 -13.94
C GLY A 245 -15.58 -15.15 -14.43
N GLY A 246 -14.61 -15.95 -13.99
CA GLY A 246 -14.61 -17.42 -14.19
C GLY A 246 -14.23 -17.91 -15.59
N ARG A 247 -13.83 -17.03 -16.52
CA ARG A 247 -13.47 -17.38 -17.91
C ARG A 247 -11.98 -17.31 -18.23
N GLY A 248 -11.13 -17.25 -17.22
CA GLY A 248 -9.67 -17.11 -17.39
C GLY A 248 -9.18 -15.67 -17.59
N LEU A 249 -10.07 -14.69 -17.73
CA LEU A 249 -9.70 -13.29 -18.00
C LEU A 249 -8.69 -12.70 -16.99
N GLY A 250 -8.85 -12.97 -15.69
CA GLY A 250 -7.88 -12.51 -14.68
C GLY A 250 -6.47 -13.06 -14.91
N ARG A 251 -6.35 -14.33 -15.31
CA ARG A 251 -5.06 -14.95 -15.67
C ARG A 251 -4.43 -14.24 -16.85
N ASP A 252 -5.23 -13.98 -17.88
CA ASP A 252 -4.76 -13.39 -19.12
C ASP A 252 -4.36 -11.92 -18.95
N LEU A 253 -5.05 -11.17 -18.09
CA LEU A 253 -4.67 -9.82 -17.69
C LEU A 253 -3.34 -9.78 -16.94
N VAL A 254 -3.12 -10.71 -16.00
CA VAL A 254 -1.82 -10.83 -15.30
C VAL A 254 -0.70 -11.06 -16.30
N LEU A 255 -0.87 -12.00 -17.24
CA LEU A 255 0.16 -12.29 -18.24
C LEU A 255 0.43 -11.11 -19.17
N ALA A 256 -0.62 -10.38 -19.59
CA ALA A 256 -0.47 -9.17 -20.39
C ALA A 256 0.33 -8.09 -19.63
N GLY A 257 0.05 -7.89 -18.34
CA GLY A 257 0.78 -6.95 -17.49
C GLY A 257 2.24 -7.35 -17.28
N LEU A 258 2.53 -8.63 -17.02
CA LEU A 258 3.90 -9.13 -16.85
C LEU A 258 4.72 -9.03 -18.15
N ASP A 259 4.12 -9.35 -19.30
CA ASP A 259 4.76 -9.18 -20.60
C ASP A 259 5.05 -7.70 -20.89
N HIS A 260 4.11 -6.80 -20.59
CA HIS A 260 4.32 -5.36 -20.71
C HIS A 260 5.48 -4.87 -19.84
N LEU A 261 5.49 -5.19 -18.55
CA LEU A 261 6.56 -4.80 -17.62
C LEU A 261 7.94 -5.26 -18.11
N HIS A 262 8.02 -6.50 -18.61
CA HIS A 262 9.27 -7.02 -19.14
C HIS A 262 9.69 -6.29 -20.43
N ARG A 263 8.80 -6.14 -21.40
CA ARG A 263 9.15 -5.59 -22.73
C ARG A 263 9.34 -4.08 -22.74
N ALA A 264 8.52 -3.35 -22.00
CA ALA A 264 8.54 -1.88 -21.99
C ALA A 264 9.62 -1.32 -21.06
N SER A 265 9.91 -2.03 -19.96
CA SER A 265 10.74 -1.49 -18.86
C SER A 265 11.92 -2.38 -18.49
N ALA A 266 12.14 -3.48 -19.22
CA ALA A 266 13.16 -4.49 -18.92
C ALA A 266 13.03 -5.06 -17.48
N ALA A 267 11.82 -5.06 -16.92
CA ALA A 267 11.59 -5.61 -15.60
C ALA A 267 12.07 -7.07 -15.55
N THR A 268 12.87 -7.36 -14.52
CA THR A 268 13.43 -8.69 -14.26
C THR A 268 12.56 -9.51 -13.32
N HIS A 269 11.70 -8.83 -12.54
CA HIS A 269 10.78 -9.44 -11.60
C HIS A 269 9.43 -8.72 -11.64
N GLY A 270 8.35 -9.49 -11.63
CA GLY A 270 7.00 -9.01 -11.43
C GLY A 270 6.59 -9.20 -9.98
N MET A 271 5.85 -8.25 -9.42
CA MET A 271 5.35 -8.29 -8.06
C MET A 271 3.90 -7.81 -7.96
N LEU A 272 3.24 -8.14 -6.86
CA LEU A 272 1.91 -7.64 -6.50
C LEU A 272 1.66 -7.79 -5.01
N TYR A 273 0.66 -7.07 -4.51
CA TYR A 273 0.09 -7.30 -3.19
C TYR A 273 -1.28 -7.96 -3.30
N VAL A 274 -1.59 -8.87 -2.38
CA VAL A 274 -2.89 -9.55 -2.30
C VAL A 274 -3.28 -9.78 -0.84
N ASP A 275 -4.52 -9.51 -0.48
CA ASP A 275 -5.07 -9.91 0.82
C ASP A 275 -5.06 -11.43 0.95
N ALA A 276 -4.61 -11.95 2.09
CA ALA A 276 -4.50 -13.38 2.35
C ALA A 276 -5.85 -14.12 2.33
N ASP A 277 -6.95 -13.41 2.61
CA ASP A 277 -8.32 -13.93 2.60
C ASP A 277 -8.96 -13.93 1.20
N ASN A 278 -8.33 -13.28 0.21
CA ASN A 278 -8.74 -13.37 -1.19
C ASN A 278 -8.23 -14.69 -1.81
N GLU A 279 -8.81 -15.81 -1.36
CA GLU A 279 -8.36 -17.13 -1.77
C GLU A 279 -8.41 -17.35 -3.29
N GLY A 280 -9.35 -16.68 -3.97
CA GLY A 280 -9.47 -16.72 -5.43
C GLY A 280 -8.24 -16.14 -6.13
N ALA A 281 -7.81 -14.95 -5.73
CA ALA A 281 -6.62 -14.30 -6.25
C ALA A 281 -5.35 -15.03 -5.81
N VAL A 282 -5.24 -15.46 -4.55
CA VAL A 282 -4.09 -16.24 -4.06
C VAL A 282 -3.89 -17.51 -4.89
N ARG A 283 -4.94 -18.29 -5.13
CA ARG A 283 -4.87 -19.49 -5.99
C ARG A 283 -4.57 -19.17 -7.46
N LEU A 284 -4.94 -17.99 -7.95
CA LEU A 284 -4.59 -17.56 -9.30
C LEU A 284 -3.07 -17.29 -9.38
N TYR A 285 -2.53 -16.49 -8.48
CA TYR A 285 -1.13 -16.09 -8.50
C TYR A 285 -0.19 -17.27 -8.22
N ASP A 286 -0.54 -18.15 -7.28
CA ASP A 286 0.19 -19.40 -7.00
C ASP A 286 0.31 -20.27 -8.27
N ARG A 287 -0.79 -20.49 -9.00
CA ARG A 287 -0.78 -21.22 -10.27
C ARG A 287 -0.02 -20.52 -11.39
N LEU A 288 0.13 -19.21 -11.30
CA LEU A 288 0.98 -18.40 -12.16
C LEU A 288 2.41 -18.33 -11.67
N GLY A 289 2.83 -19.18 -10.72
CA GLY A 289 4.22 -19.32 -10.29
C GLY A 289 4.74 -18.16 -9.43
N PHE A 290 3.87 -17.32 -8.88
CA PHE A 290 4.26 -16.35 -7.89
C PHE A 290 4.53 -17.03 -6.54
N THR A 291 5.53 -16.52 -5.83
CA THR A 291 5.87 -16.97 -4.47
C THR A 291 5.78 -15.81 -3.50
N ILE A 292 5.42 -16.09 -2.25
CA ILE A 292 5.42 -15.09 -1.18
C ILE A 292 6.85 -14.57 -0.99
N HIS A 293 7.03 -13.26 -1.14
CA HIS A 293 8.26 -12.56 -0.80
C HIS A 293 8.24 -12.13 0.67
N HIS A 294 7.14 -11.50 1.10
CA HIS A 294 6.90 -11.20 2.51
C HIS A 294 5.41 -11.04 2.82
N THR A 295 5.11 -10.82 4.09
CA THR A 295 3.77 -10.63 4.61
C THR A 295 3.76 -9.43 5.55
N ASP A 296 2.76 -8.58 5.38
CA ASP A 296 2.47 -7.43 6.23
C ASP A 296 1.16 -7.69 6.96
N GLN A 297 1.03 -7.12 8.16
CA GLN A 297 -0.14 -7.32 9.02
C GLN A 297 -0.71 -5.98 9.44
N ALA A 298 -2.01 -5.80 9.18
CA ALA A 298 -2.80 -4.81 9.88
C ALA A 298 -3.23 -5.40 11.23
N TYR A 299 -2.87 -4.74 12.31
CA TYR A 299 -3.52 -4.90 13.60
C TYR A 299 -4.65 -3.89 13.71
N GLN A 300 -5.79 -4.27 14.26
CA GLN A 300 -6.99 -3.44 14.28
C GLN A 300 -7.63 -3.38 15.66
N THR A 301 -8.28 -2.25 15.93
CA THR A 301 -9.17 -2.04 17.08
C THR A 301 -10.28 -1.07 16.71
N VAL A 302 -11.27 -0.92 17.60
CA VAL A 302 -12.34 0.07 17.46
C VAL A 302 -12.42 0.85 18.76
N ILE A 303 -12.35 2.17 18.63
CA ILE A 303 -12.46 3.14 19.72
C ILE A 303 -13.84 3.78 19.71
#